data_AF-A0A540MM07-F1
#
_entry.id   AF-A0A540MM07-F1
#
_cell.length_a   1.000
_cell.length_b   1.000
_cell.length_c   1.000
_cell.angle_alpha   90.00
_cell.angle_beta   90.00
_cell.angle_gamma   90.00
#
_symmetry.space_group_name_H-M   'P 1'
#
loop_
_entity.id
_entity.type
_entity.pdbx_description
1 polymer ?
#
loop_
_entity_poly.entity_id
_entity_poly.type
_entity_poly.pdbx_seq_one_letter_code
_entity_poly.pdbx_strand_id
1 'polypeptide(L)'
;MADIFRCMGKAAHVALCAIARHLRLRSNVFNHLLDDTPLPTNEVSSSVLVATYSNASLQNGKGAIGGGKPGMNAEVEKGLLTLVSSDSPGIQVCDPNGRWYVADGGSAPGDLLLLTGKALSHATAGLRPAAPYKAAPDYSSGISSGGRASLAFRLMPQGNAILDCSPIAAAGHVIPHSYVPISVSQFMDDLSAEEDVLGSRSDNTYVARNSLNKEPSLRSVLSDPVSGSFLEDAMLVSCGHSFGGLMLRRVIETSRCTLCCAEIETGSLVPNLALRAAAAAVKHEDDRRLFHNATVRKRRKELVDQMASRRPNKENGDIGDDGIRGVQYPFSVNEKVVIKGNRRTPEKFVGKEAVITSQCLNGW
;
A
#
# COMPACT_ATOMS: atom_id res chain seq x y z
N MET A 1 -11.57 -18.37 -2.25
CA MET A 1 -10.93 -17.13 -1.73
C MET A 1 -11.93 -16.14 -1.14
N ALA A 2 -13.02 -15.76 -1.83
CA ALA A 2 -13.99 -14.81 -1.29
C ALA A 2 -14.66 -15.26 0.04
N ASP A 3 -15.04 -16.54 0.15
CA ASP A 3 -15.62 -17.05 1.40
C ASP A 3 -14.61 -17.06 2.56
N ILE A 4 -13.35 -17.40 2.27
CA ILE A 4 -12.25 -17.38 3.25
C ILE A 4 -12.03 -15.94 3.73
N PHE A 5 -11.95 -14.98 2.81
CA PHE A 5 -11.83 -13.55 3.12
C PHE A 5 -12.96 -13.10 4.06
N ARG A 6 -14.21 -13.46 3.73
CA ARG A 6 -15.38 -13.12 4.56
C ARG A 6 -15.33 -13.78 5.94
N CYS A 7 -14.96 -15.06 6.03
CA CYS A 7 -14.88 -15.79 7.30
C CYS A 7 -13.76 -15.28 8.19
N MET A 8 -12.56 -15.08 7.64
CA MET A 8 -11.42 -14.50 8.38
C MET A 8 -11.69 -13.06 8.78
N GLY A 9 -12.34 -12.26 7.91
CA GLY A 9 -12.78 -10.90 8.26
C GLY A 9 -13.73 -10.87 9.45
N LYS A 10 -14.71 -11.79 9.51
CA LYS A 10 -15.60 -11.93 10.68
C LYS A 10 -14.82 -12.34 11.94
N ALA A 11 -13.91 -13.30 11.84
CA ALA A 11 -13.08 -13.73 12.96
C ALA A 11 -12.22 -12.56 13.49
N ALA A 12 -11.63 -11.77 12.59
CA ALA A 12 -10.83 -10.60 12.94
C ALA A 12 -11.67 -9.53 13.63
N HIS A 13 -12.91 -9.29 13.17
CA HIS A 13 -13.83 -8.35 13.80
C HIS A 13 -14.19 -8.78 15.23
N VAL A 14 -14.49 -10.07 15.44
CA VAL A 14 -14.78 -10.63 16.77
C VAL A 14 -13.56 -10.55 17.69
N ALA A 15 -12.36 -10.83 17.17
CA ALA A 15 -11.11 -10.69 17.92
C ALA A 15 -10.88 -9.23 18.34
N LEU A 16 -11.13 -8.27 17.44
CA LEU A 16 -11.01 -6.84 17.74
C LEU A 16 -12.02 -6.39 18.80
N CYS A 17 -13.27 -6.88 18.73
CA CYS A 17 -14.29 -6.67 19.77
C CYS A 17 -13.85 -7.24 21.13
N ALA A 18 -13.18 -8.39 21.14
CA ALA A 18 -12.66 -9.00 22.36
C ALA A 18 -11.49 -8.19 22.96
N ILE A 19 -10.59 -7.68 22.12
CA ILE A 19 -9.51 -6.78 22.54
C ILE A 19 -10.09 -5.50 23.13
N ALA A 20 -11.08 -4.88 22.48
CA ALA A 20 -11.75 -3.69 22.99
C ALA A 20 -12.33 -3.92 24.39
N ARG A 21 -13.06 -5.02 24.60
CA ARG A 21 -13.61 -5.38 25.91
C ARG A 21 -12.53 -5.62 26.96
N HIS A 22 -11.43 -6.26 26.59
CA HIS A 22 -10.31 -6.46 27.51
C HIS A 22 -9.69 -5.12 27.95
N LEU A 23 -9.66 -4.13 27.06
CA LEU A 23 -9.20 -2.77 27.36
C LEU A 23 -10.27 -1.92 28.06
N ARG A 24 -11.41 -2.51 28.45
CA ARG A 24 -12.57 -1.85 29.07
C ARG A 24 -13.23 -0.78 28.17
N LEU A 25 -13.15 -0.98 26.86
CA LEU A 25 -13.80 -0.15 25.84
C LEU A 25 -15.13 -0.77 25.42
N ARG A 26 -15.97 0.03 24.73
CA ARG A 26 -17.12 -0.50 24.01
C ARG A 26 -16.65 -1.46 22.92
N SER A 27 -17.38 -2.55 22.70
CA SER A 27 -17.00 -3.58 21.72
C SER A 27 -16.87 -3.05 20.29
N ASN A 28 -17.63 -2.01 19.94
CA ASN A 28 -17.65 -1.38 18.62
C ASN A 28 -16.72 -0.17 18.50
N VAL A 29 -15.86 0.10 19.48
CA VAL A 29 -15.03 1.32 19.52
C VAL A 29 -14.18 1.50 18.26
N PHE A 30 -13.71 0.40 17.66
CA PHE A 30 -12.87 0.42 16.47
C PHE A 30 -13.64 0.31 15.15
N ASN A 31 -14.97 0.23 15.16
CA ASN A 31 -15.75 0.03 13.93
C ASN A 31 -15.55 1.16 12.91
N HIS A 32 -15.31 2.38 13.38
CA HIS A 32 -15.04 3.54 12.52
C HIS A 32 -13.72 3.45 11.74
N LEU A 33 -12.85 2.49 12.09
CA LEU A 33 -11.62 2.22 11.36
C LEU A 33 -11.81 1.15 10.28
N LEU A 34 -12.92 0.43 10.28
CA LEU A 34 -13.10 -0.77 9.46
C LEU A 34 -13.94 -0.49 8.22
N ASP A 35 -13.71 -1.29 7.19
CA ASP A 35 -14.55 -1.31 6.01
C ASP A 35 -16.03 -1.56 6.35
N ASP A 36 -16.93 -0.88 5.62
CA ASP A 36 -18.36 -1.16 5.70
C ASP A 36 -18.66 -2.61 5.29
N THR A 37 -19.63 -3.21 5.95
CA THR A 37 -20.08 -4.58 5.66
C THR A 37 -21.60 -4.60 5.43
N PRO A 38 -22.07 -4.77 4.17
CA PRO A 38 -21.28 -4.99 2.94
C PRO A 38 -20.53 -3.74 2.46
N LEU A 39 -19.44 -3.95 1.70
CA LEU A 39 -18.72 -2.86 1.04
C LEU A 39 -19.64 -2.10 0.07
N PRO A 40 -19.49 -0.78 -0.07
CA PRO A 40 -20.17 -0.02 -1.09
C PRO A 40 -19.84 -0.50 -2.51
N THR A 41 -20.78 -0.29 -3.43
CA THR A 41 -20.61 -0.72 -4.82
C THR A 41 -19.37 -0.06 -5.45
N ASN A 42 -18.49 -0.86 -6.08
CA ASN A 42 -17.21 -0.45 -6.67
C ASN A 42 -16.10 -0.07 -5.67
N GLU A 43 -16.26 -0.31 -4.38
CA GLU A 43 -15.18 -0.15 -3.42
C GLU A 43 -14.42 -1.47 -3.21
N VAL A 44 -13.10 -1.34 -3.03
CA VAL A 44 -12.20 -2.45 -2.70
C VAL A 44 -11.94 -2.41 -1.21
N SER A 45 -11.93 -3.57 -0.56
CA SER A 45 -11.58 -3.65 0.86
C SER A 45 -10.17 -3.11 1.09
N SER A 46 -10.00 -2.37 2.19
CA SER A 46 -8.70 -1.98 2.71
C SER A 46 -7.89 -3.21 3.17
N SER A 47 -8.60 -4.24 3.63
CA SER A 47 -8.01 -5.49 4.14
C SER A 47 -7.62 -6.45 3.02
N VAL A 48 -6.58 -7.26 3.26
CA VAL A 48 -5.97 -8.13 2.23
C VAL A 48 -5.89 -9.57 2.71
N LEU A 49 -6.21 -10.52 1.84
CA LEU A 49 -5.94 -11.95 2.05
C LEU A 49 -4.80 -12.38 1.13
N VAL A 50 -3.73 -12.88 1.73
CA VAL A 50 -2.53 -13.36 1.03
C VAL A 50 -2.43 -14.87 1.17
N ALA A 51 -2.20 -15.56 0.07
CA ALA A 51 -1.82 -16.97 0.06
C ALA A 51 -0.33 -17.07 -0.28
N THR A 52 0.43 -17.80 0.52
CA THR A 52 1.87 -18.00 0.32
C THR A 52 2.20 -19.48 0.36
N TYR A 53 3.21 -19.88 -0.40
CA TYR A 53 3.79 -21.21 -0.36
C TYR A 53 5.31 -21.06 -0.35
N SER A 54 5.98 -21.60 0.68
CA SER A 54 7.43 -21.57 0.81
C SER A 54 8.01 -22.96 0.65
N ASN A 55 8.90 -23.16 -0.33
CA ASN A 55 9.53 -24.46 -0.60
C ASN A 55 10.82 -24.62 0.22
N ALA A 56 11.05 -25.79 0.80
CA ALA A 56 12.22 -26.07 1.64
C ALA A 56 13.55 -26.19 0.86
N SER A 57 13.51 -26.25 -0.48
CA SER A 57 14.72 -26.32 -1.30
C SER A 57 15.20 -24.93 -1.72
N LEU A 58 16.37 -24.55 -1.21
CA LEU A 58 17.22 -23.42 -1.62
C LEU A 58 16.83 -22.06 -1.02
N GLN A 59 17.53 -21.69 0.05
CA GLN A 59 17.82 -20.29 0.41
C GLN A 59 18.71 -19.62 -0.66
N ASN A 60 18.24 -19.55 -1.90
CA ASN A 60 18.82 -18.67 -2.91
C ASN A 60 17.77 -18.03 -3.84
N GLY A 61 16.50 -18.01 -3.42
CA GLY A 61 15.43 -17.31 -4.10
C GLY A 61 14.52 -16.63 -3.09
N LYS A 62 14.41 -15.30 -3.19
CA LYS A 62 13.50 -14.44 -2.43
C LYS A 62 12.07 -15.03 -2.44
N GLY A 63 11.64 -15.60 -1.32
CA GLY A 63 10.26 -16.05 -1.10
C GLY A 63 9.83 -15.58 0.28
N ALA A 64 9.35 -14.34 0.36
CA ALA A 64 8.98 -13.71 1.61
C ALA A 64 7.45 -13.65 1.76
N ILE A 65 7.01 -13.74 3.01
CA ILE A 65 5.59 -13.65 3.41
C ILE A 65 5.08 -12.19 3.35
N GLY A 66 5.98 -11.22 3.19
CA GLY A 66 5.71 -9.88 2.68
C GLY A 66 6.66 -9.60 1.50
N GLY A 67 6.37 -8.63 0.64
CA GLY A 67 7.25 -8.25 -0.47
C GLY A 67 8.61 -7.64 -0.08
N GLY A 68 9.20 -8.02 1.06
CA GLY A 68 10.53 -7.61 1.51
C GLY A 68 11.58 -8.73 1.34
N LYS A 69 12.86 -8.38 1.33
CA LYS A 69 13.96 -9.37 1.32
C LYS A 69 13.85 -10.31 2.54
N PRO A 70 14.28 -11.58 2.47
CA PRO A 70 14.49 -12.40 3.66
C PRO A 70 15.71 -11.83 4.42
N GLY A 71 15.46 -10.81 5.25
CA GLY A 71 16.42 -10.35 6.22
C GLY A 71 16.29 -11.20 7.47
N MET A 72 17.40 -11.44 8.17
CA MET A 72 17.44 -11.93 9.55
C MET A 72 16.69 -11.03 10.57
N ASN A 73 15.88 -10.09 10.10
CA ASN A 73 15.23 -9.04 10.85
C ASN A 73 13.76 -9.40 11.10
N ALA A 74 13.31 -9.14 12.33
CA ALA A 74 11.91 -9.29 12.71
C ALA A 74 11.01 -8.37 11.88
N GLU A 75 9.93 -8.90 11.33
CA GLU A 75 8.86 -8.13 10.70
C GLU A 75 7.79 -7.76 11.71
N VAL A 76 7.08 -6.67 11.45
CA VAL A 76 5.93 -6.23 12.26
C VAL A 76 4.82 -5.82 11.31
N GLU A 77 3.62 -6.36 11.52
CA GLU A 77 2.46 -6.07 10.67
C GLU A 77 2.03 -4.61 10.77
N LYS A 78 1.71 -3.97 9.64
CA LYS A 78 1.34 -2.53 9.59
C LYS A 78 -0.11 -2.28 10.03
N GLY A 79 -1.00 -3.24 9.77
CA GLY A 79 -2.45 -3.14 9.99
C GLY A 79 -2.91 -3.19 11.45
N LEU A 80 -4.18 -3.50 11.66
CA LEU A 80 -4.77 -3.69 12.99
C LEU A 80 -4.43 -5.08 13.51
N LEU A 81 -4.82 -6.12 12.77
CA LEU A 81 -4.66 -7.53 13.14
C LEU A 81 -4.28 -8.34 11.90
N THR A 82 -3.48 -9.40 12.10
CA THR A 82 -3.27 -10.43 11.07
C THR A 82 -3.69 -11.79 11.61
N LEU A 83 -4.54 -12.50 10.86
CA LEU A 83 -4.91 -13.89 11.12
C LEU A 83 -4.16 -14.80 10.16
N VAL A 84 -3.42 -15.78 10.70
CA VAL A 84 -2.67 -16.74 9.89
C VAL A 84 -3.19 -18.16 10.12
N SER A 85 -3.44 -18.85 9.02
CA SER A 85 -3.68 -20.31 8.98
C SER A 85 -2.58 -20.95 8.14
N SER A 86 -2.06 -22.10 8.55
CA SER A 86 -0.94 -22.77 7.87
C SER A 86 -1.07 -24.27 7.98
N ASP A 87 -0.52 -24.98 6.99
CA ASP A 87 -0.50 -26.45 6.96
C ASP A 87 0.57 -27.06 7.87
N SER A 88 1.59 -26.28 8.22
CA SER A 88 2.73 -26.68 9.02
C SER A 88 3.24 -25.51 9.87
N PRO A 89 3.80 -25.77 11.06
CA PRO A 89 4.42 -24.73 11.88
C PRO A 89 5.57 -24.03 11.15
N GLY A 90 5.77 -22.75 11.42
CA GLY A 90 6.85 -22.00 10.80
C GLY A 90 6.90 -20.51 11.14
N ILE A 91 6.10 -20.04 12.09
CA ILE A 91 6.10 -18.63 12.50
C ILE A 91 6.66 -18.53 13.91
N GLN A 92 7.74 -17.76 14.06
CA GLN A 92 8.25 -17.37 15.36
C GLN A 92 7.76 -15.99 15.74
N VAL A 93 7.42 -15.81 17.02
CA VAL A 93 7.13 -14.52 17.62
C VAL A 93 8.05 -14.27 18.81
N CYS A 94 8.26 -13.00 19.13
CA CYS A 94 9.10 -12.60 20.25
C CYS A 94 8.25 -12.40 21.51
N ASP A 95 8.67 -12.99 22.63
CA ASP A 95 8.09 -12.71 23.94
C ASP A 95 8.57 -11.34 24.49
N PRO A 96 7.97 -10.83 25.58
CA PRO A 96 8.41 -9.59 26.22
C PRO A 96 9.85 -9.61 26.75
N ASN A 97 10.46 -10.79 26.91
CA ASN A 97 11.86 -10.95 27.33
C ASN A 97 12.83 -10.98 26.14
N GLY A 98 12.36 -10.79 24.91
CA GLY A 98 13.18 -10.85 23.71
C GLY A 98 13.45 -12.27 23.20
N ARG A 99 12.75 -13.29 23.71
CA ARG A 99 12.93 -14.70 23.32
C ARG A 99 12.00 -15.06 22.17
N TRP A 100 12.56 -15.67 21.14
CA TRP A 100 11.82 -16.18 19.99
C TRP A 100 11.31 -17.59 20.25
N TYR A 101 10.04 -17.84 19.97
CA TYR A 101 9.43 -19.16 20.05
C TYR A 101 8.47 -19.40 18.88
N VAL A 102 8.29 -20.65 18.48
CA VAL A 102 7.35 -21.04 17.41
C VAL A 102 5.93 -20.90 17.94
N ALA A 103 5.17 -19.97 17.37
CA ALA A 103 3.84 -19.60 17.84
C ALA A 103 2.74 -20.52 17.29
N ASP A 104 2.96 -21.10 16.11
CA ASP A 104 2.01 -21.97 15.41
C ASP A 104 2.33 -23.47 15.59
N GLY A 105 3.25 -23.82 16.50
CA GLY A 105 3.71 -25.20 16.72
C GLY A 105 2.64 -26.16 17.28
N GLY A 106 1.63 -25.62 17.95
CA GLY A 106 0.53 -26.39 18.55
C GLY A 106 -0.83 -26.18 17.88
N SER A 107 -0.87 -25.52 16.72
CA SER A 107 -2.13 -25.19 16.04
C SER A 107 -2.79 -26.45 15.48
N ALA A 108 -4.05 -26.69 15.84
CA ALA A 108 -4.88 -27.72 15.23
C ALA A 108 -5.61 -27.20 13.98
N PRO A 109 -6.13 -28.09 13.11
CA PRO A 109 -6.99 -27.67 12.01
C PRO A 109 -8.16 -26.82 12.50
N GLY A 110 -8.28 -25.59 11.99
CA GLY A 110 -9.30 -24.62 12.41
C GLY A 110 -8.77 -23.53 13.34
N ASP A 111 -7.59 -23.70 13.93
CA ASP A 111 -6.94 -22.65 14.71
C ASP A 111 -6.34 -21.57 13.79
N LEU A 112 -6.34 -20.34 14.31
CA LEU A 112 -5.76 -19.18 13.66
C LEU A 112 -4.76 -18.52 14.61
N LEU A 113 -3.54 -18.29 14.11
CA LEU A 113 -2.58 -17.44 14.80
C LEU A 113 -3.01 -15.98 14.63
N LEU A 114 -3.16 -15.26 15.74
CA LEU A 114 -3.50 -13.84 15.76
C LEU A 114 -2.25 -13.01 16.08
N LEU A 115 -1.89 -12.10 15.18
CA LEU A 115 -0.82 -11.11 15.36
C LEU A 115 -1.41 -9.70 15.46
N THR A 116 -0.87 -8.89 16.37
CA THR A 116 -1.22 -7.47 16.51
C THR A 116 -0.32 -6.61 15.63
N GLY A 117 -0.89 -5.63 14.94
CA GLY A 117 -0.15 -4.73 14.06
C GLY A 117 0.06 -3.33 14.64
N LYS A 118 0.87 -2.53 13.93
CA LYS A 118 1.26 -1.16 14.32
C LYS A 118 0.05 -0.22 14.42
N ALA A 119 -0.91 -0.31 13.51
CA ALA A 119 -2.10 0.55 13.57
C ALA A 119 -2.96 0.27 14.82
N LEU A 120 -3.07 -0.99 15.26
CA LEU A 120 -3.76 -1.32 16.51
C LEU A 120 -2.97 -0.82 17.73
N SER A 121 -1.65 -0.98 17.70
CA SER A 121 -0.78 -0.42 18.75
C SER A 121 -0.99 1.08 18.87
N HIS A 122 -1.07 1.80 17.74
CA HIS A 122 -1.37 3.22 17.74
C HIS A 122 -2.77 3.52 18.27
N ALA A 123 -3.82 2.88 17.75
CA ALA A 123 -5.21 3.08 18.17
C ALA A 123 -5.48 2.74 19.65
N THR A 124 -4.59 1.97 20.27
CA THR A 124 -4.65 1.58 21.68
C THR A 124 -3.64 2.31 22.56
N ALA A 125 -2.99 3.36 22.05
CA ALA A 125 -1.95 4.11 22.76
C ALA A 125 -0.81 3.22 23.33
N GLY A 126 -0.47 2.13 22.63
CA GLY A 126 0.56 1.17 23.01
C GLY A 126 0.13 0.11 24.01
N LEU A 127 -1.13 0.13 24.49
CA LEU A 127 -1.66 -0.92 25.40
C LEU A 127 -1.67 -2.31 24.74
N ARG A 128 -1.73 -2.35 23.41
CA ARG A 128 -1.56 -3.57 22.61
C ARG A 128 -0.39 -3.40 21.65
N PRO A 129 0.84 -3.73 22.07
CA PRO A 129 2.00 -3.58 21.20
C PRO A 129 1.88 -4.47 19.97
N ALA A 130 2.47 -4.01 18.87
CA ALA A 130 2.56 -4.81 17.66
C ALA A 130 3.51 -5.99 17.88
N ALA A 131 3.12 -7.18 17.41
CA ALA A 131 3.87 -8.39 17.62
C ALA A 131 4.96 -8.55 16.54
N PRO A 132 6.26 -8.54 16.89
CA PRO A 132 7.30 -8.89 15.94
C PRO A 132 7.27 -10.39 15.65
N TYR A 133 7.32 -10.74 14.37
CA TYR A 133 7.30 -12.11 13.89
C TYR A 133 8.37 -12.34 12.82
N LYS A 134 8.75 -13.59 12.61
CA LYS A 134 9.63 -14.01 11.50
C LYS A 134 9.35 -15.46 11.14
N ALA A 135 9.79 -15.87 9.95
CA ALA A 135 9.82 -17.28 9.60
C ALA A 135 10.77 -18.05 10.53
N ALA A 136 10.34 -19.21 11.01
CA ALA A 136 11.19 -20.11 11.76
C ALA A 136 12.35 -20.56 10.85
N PRO A 137 13.60 -20.56 11.35
CA PRO A 137 14.70 -21.19 10.62
C PRO A 137 14.42 -22.68 10.44
N ASP A 138 14.68 -23.20 9.25
CA ASP A 138 14.54 -24.61 8.90
C ASP A 138 15.53 -25.47 9.70
N TYR A 139 15.19 -25.81 10.95
CA TYR A 139 15.92 -26.79 11.77
C TYR A 139 15.18 -28.12 11.76
N SER A 140 15.03 -28.72 10.58
CA SER A 140 14.66 -30.14 10.48
C SER A 140 15.36 -30.79 9.29
N SER A 141 16.46 -31.46 9.65
CA SER A 141 17.06 -32.63 9.03
C SER A 141 16.15 -33.46 8.13
N GLY A 142 16.66 -33.80 6.95
CA GLY A 142 16.55 -35.11 6.32
C GLY A 142 15.14 -35.67 6.07
N ILE A 143 14.84 -35.81 4.77
CA ILE A 143 13.78 -36.64 4.18
C ILE A 143 12.43 -35.91 4.05
N SER A 144 12.18 -35.46 2.82
CA SER A 144 10.89 -35.03 2.26
C SER A 144 10.12 -33.93 3.01
N SER A 145 10.66 -32.72 3.09
CA SER A 145 9.84 -31.55 3.47
C SER A 145 9.12 -31.00 2.24
N GLY A 146 7.83 -31.37 2.10
CA GLY A 146 6.89 -30.58 1.30
C GLY A 146 6.91 -29.13 1.80
N GLY A 147 6.78 -28.17 0.89
CA GLY A 147 6.75 -26.76 1.26
C GLY A 147 5.59 -26.42 2.21
N ARG A 148 5.66 -25.26 2.84
CA ARG A 148 4.66 -24.74 3.77
C ARG A 148 3.69 -23.82 3.05
N ALA A 149 2.41 -24.17 3.02
CA ALA A 149 1.34 -23.29 2.56
C ALA A 149 0.75 -22.50 3.73
N SER A 150 0.53 -21.20 3.54
CA SER A 150 -0.16 -20.36 4.53
C SER A 150 -1.10 -19.35 3.91
N LEU A 151 -2.16 -19.03 4.66
CA LEU A 151 -3.11 -17.97 4.39
C LEU A 151 -3.01 -16.93 5.48
N ALA A 152 -2.78 -15.68 5.10
CA ALA A 152 -2.70 -14.54 6.01
C ALA A 152 -3.77 -13.50 5.64
N PHE A 153 -4.73 -13.26 6.54
CA PHE A 153 -5.71 -12.19 6.42
C PHE A 153 -5.24 -10.99 7.26
N ARG A 154 -4.92 -9.88 6.59
CA ARG A 154 -4.48 -8.62 7.21
C ARG A 154 -5.67 -7.67 7.29
N LEU A 155 -6.19 -7.46 8.51
CA LEU A 155 -7.21 -6.47 8.81
C LEU A 155 -6.56 -5.09 8.81
N MET A 156 -6.85 -4.30 7.78
CA MET A 156 -6.33 -2.95 7.62
C MET A 156 -7.40 -1.93 8.00
N PRO A 157 -7.01 -0.80 8.60
CA PRO A 157 -7.93 0.31 8.77
C PRO A 157 -8.21 1.01 7.42
N GLN A 158 -9.37 1.63 7.28
CA GLN A 158 -9.75 2.42 6.11
C GLN A 158 -8.81 3.61 5.92
N GLY A 159 -8.39 3.88 4.67
CA GLY A 159 -7.40 4.92 4.36
C GLY A 159 -7.82 6.35 4.74
N ASN A 160 -9.13 6.64 4.77
CA ASN A 160 -9.70 7.93 5.15
C ASN A 160 -10.04 8.05 6.66
N ALA A 161 -9.85 6.98 7.44
CA ALA A 161 -10.10 7.00 8.87
C ALA A 161 -8.96 7.72 9.62
N ILE A 162 -9.22 8.06 10.89
CA ILE A 162 -8.27 8.70 11.78
C ILE A 162 -7.98 7.74 12.93
N LEU A 163 -6.71 7.46 13.19
CA LEU A 163 -6.26 6.73 14.36
C LEU A 163 -6.23 7.69 15.54
N ASP A 164 -7.34 7.74 16.29
CA ASP A 164 -7.49 8.58 17.48
C ASP A 164 -7.54 7.72 18.76
N CYS A 165 -6.84 8.20 19.78
CA CYS A 165 -6.77 7.57 21.08
C CYS A 165 -7.80 8.14 22.08
N SER A 166 -8.67 9.07 21.68
CA SER A 166 -9.72 9.61 22.56
C SER A 166 -10.58 8.54 23.27
N PRO A 167 -10.92 7.38 22.67
CA PRO A 167 -11.66 6.34 23.40
C PRO A 167 -10.84 5.69 24.51
N ILE A 168 -9.52 5.61 24.33
CA ILE A 168 -8.56 5.09 25.31
C ILE A 168 -8.50 6.03 26.51
N ALA A 169 -8.40 7.35 26.24
CA ALA A 169 -8.41 8.38 27.28
C ALA A 169 -9.74 8.39 28.05
N ALA A 170 -10.87 8.27 27.33
CA ALA A 170 -12.20 8.24 27.92
C ALA A 170 -12.42 7.03 28.85
N ALA A 171 -11.70 5.94 28.61
CA ALA A 171 -11.69 4.76 29.49
C ALA A 171 -10.73 4.90 30.69
N GLY A 172 -10.08 6.05 30.85
CA GLY A 172 -9.21 6.38 31.99
C GLY A 172 -7.76 5.93 31.82
N HIS A 173 -7.34 5.52 30.63
CA HIS A 173 -5.95 5.16 30.36
C HIS A 173 -5.10 6.42 30.10
N VAL A 174 -3.88 6.42 30.60
CA VAL A 174 -2.90 7.50 30.33
C VAL A 174 -2.36 7.32 28.93
N ILE A 175 -2.40 8.39 28.14
CA ILE A 175 -1.94 8.39 26.74
C ILE A 175 -0.57 9.04 26.69
N PRO A 176 0.48 8.31 26.26
CA PRO A 176 1.79 8.93 26.05
C PRO A 176 1.71 10.03 24.98
N HIS A 177 2.44 11.13 25.16
CA HIS A 177 2.45 12.28 24.25
C HIS A 177 2.83 11.94 22.80
N SER A 178 3.47 10.79 22.56
CA SER A 178 3.80 10.29 21.23
C SER A 178 2.60 9.82 20.42
N TYR A 179 1.46 9.54 21.05
CA TYR A 179 0.25 9.09 20.38
C TYR A 179 -0.69 10.28 20.14
N VAL A 180 -0.62 10.82 18.93
CA VAL A 180 -1.45 11.94 18.47
C VAL A 180 -2.40 11.47 17.38
N PRO A 181 -3.59 12.08 17.23
CA PRO A 181 -4.47 11.76 16.11
C PRO A 181 -3.76 11.91 14.76
N ILE A 182 -3.80 10.86 13.95
CA ILE A 182 -3.15 10.79 12.64
C ILE A 182 -4.08 10.12 11.64
N SER A 183 -4.14 10.60 10.39
CA SER A 183 -4.90 9.89 9.36
C SER A 183 -4.23 8.56 9.04
N VAL A 184 -5.03 7.54 8.73
CA VAL A 184 -4.51 6.23 8.35
C VAL A 184 -3.59 6.33 7.14
N SER A 185 -3.93 7.17 6.15
CA SER A 185 -3.07 7.41 4.98
C SER A 185 -1.67 7.90 5.39
N GLN A 186 -1.60 8.95 6.22
CA GLN A 186 -0.32 9.51 6.68
C GLN A 186 0.45 8.49 7.50
N PHE A 187 -0.23 7.78 8.39
CA PHE A 187 0.39 6.74 9.22
C PHE A 187 1.01 5.62 8.37
N MET A 188 0.32 5.16 7.32
CA MET A 188 0.84 4.12 6.44
C MET A 188 2.01 4.61 5.56
N ASP A 189 1.99 5.88 5.14
CA ASP A 189 3.08 6.51 4.40
C ASP A 189 4.33 6.64 5.29
N ASP A 190 4.18 7.12 6.53
CA ASP A 190 5.26 7.24 7.50
C ASP A 190 5.91 5.87 7.79
N LEU A 191 5.09 4.83 8.00
CA LEU A 191 5.56 3.46 8.20
C LEU A 191 6.34 2.90 7.00
N SER A 192 6.02 3.35 5.79
CA SER A 192 6.71 2.93 4.58
C SER A 192 8.03 3.66 4.42
N ALA A 193 8.07 4.96 4.74
CA ALA A 193 9.32 5.74 4.75
C ALA A 193 10.33 5.25 5.80
N GLU A 194 9.88 4.81 6.98
CA GLU A 194 10.75 4.22 8.02
C GLU A 194 11.45 2.94 7.54
N GLU A 195 10.78 2.12 6.73
CA GLU A 195 11.30 0.87 6.19
C GLU A 195 12.42 1.13 5.17
N ASP A 196 12.25 2.14 4.31
CA ASP A 196 13.24 2.56 3.29
C ASP A 196 14.53 3.12 3.92
N VAL A 197 14.39 3.84 5.05
CA VAL A 197 15.53 4.40 5.79
C VAL A 197 16.32 3.30 6.51
N LEU A 198 15.63 2.31 7.09
CA LEU A 198 16.30 1.18 7.76
C LEU A 198 17.06 0.30 6.76
N GLY A 199 16.53 0.13 5.54
CA GLY A 199 17.20 -0.57 4.44
C GLY A 199 18.48 0.13 3.96
N SER A 200 18.60 1.45 4.17
CA SER A 200 19.76 2.24 3.75
C SER A 200 20.90 2.27 4.77
N ARG A 201 20.62 1.98 6.05
CA ARG A 201 21.61 2.10 7.15
C ARG A 201 22.51 0.87 7.31
N SER A 202 22.18 -0.25 6.67
CA SER A 202 22.97 -1.49 6.72
C SER A 202 24.07 -1.62 5.67
N ASP A 203 24.16 -0.70 4.69
CA ASP A 203 25.02 -0.86 3.50
C ASP A 203 26.36 -0.08 3.55
N ASN A 204 26.73 0.53 4.68
CA ASN A 204 27.93 1.39 4.76
C ASN A 204 29.21 0.72 5.28
N THR A 205 29.38 -0.59 5.07
CA THR A 205 30.72 -1.21 5.16
C THR A 205 30.84 -2.39 4.18
N TYR A 206 31.14 -2.11 2.92
CA TYR A 206 32.24 -2.72 2.14
C TYR A 206 32.15 -2.29 0.66
N VAL A 207 33.16 -1.52 0.25
CA VAL A 207 33.74 -1.34 -1.10
C VAL A 207 32.83 -1.51 -2.35
N ALA A 208 32.68 -0.38 -3.04
CA ALA A 208 32.34 -0.19 -4.44
C ALA A 208 32.41 -1.43 -5.36
N ARG A 209 31.24 -1.96 -5.73
CA ARG A 209 31.07 -2.63 -7.03
C ARG A 209 29.64 -2.46 -7.55
N ASN A 210 29.54 -1.63 -8.57
CA ASN A 210 28.47 -1.50 -9.56
C ASN A 210 27.01 -1.38 -9.10
N SER A 211 26.47 -0.20 -9.39
CA SER A 211 25.06 0.20 -9.51
C SER A 211 24.12 -0.85 -10.13
N LEU A 212 23.63 -1.78 -9.31
CA LEU A 212 22.42 -2.59 -9.55
C LEU A 212 21.31 -2.35 -8.51
N ASN A 213 21.52 -1.42 -7.57
CA ASN A 213 20.62 -1.13 -6.45
C ASN A 213 19.51 -0.12 -6.82
N LYS A 214 18.83 -0.29 -7.95
CA LYS A 214 17.50 0.31 -8.14
C LYS A 214 16.46 -0.77 -7.89
N GLU A 215 15.62 -0.56 -6.89
CA GLU A 215 14.46 -1.39 -6.65
C GLU A 215 13.63 -1.52 -7.94
N PRO A 216 13.27 -2.74 -8.37
CA PRO A 216 12.55 -2.92 -9.62
C PRO A 216 11.18 -2.27 -9.51
N SER A 217 10.85 -1.39 -10.45
CA SER A 217 9.51 -0.78 -10.52
C SER A 217 8.41 -1.84 -10.53
N LEU A 218 7.25 -1.54 -9.93
CA LEU A 218 6.10 -2.45 -9.95
C LEU A 218 5.76 -2.91 -11.38
N ARG A 219 5.89 -2.02 -12.36
CA ARG A 219 5.73 -2.33 -13.79
C ARG A 219 6.73 -3.39 -14.27
N SER A 220 8.01 -3.25 -13.94
CA SER A 220 9.03 -4.25 -14.30
C SER A 220 8.83 -5.59 -13.59
N VAL A 221 8.30 -5.59 -12.36
CA VAL A 221 8.01 -6.84 -11.63
C VAL A 221 6.83 -7.59 -12.26
N LEU A 222 5.83 -6.87 -12.77
CA LEU A 222 4.62 -7.44 -13.35
C LEU A 222 4.68 -7.63 -14.87
N SER A 223 5.86 -7.48 -15.49
CA SER A 223 6.07 -7.67 -16.92
C SER A 223 7.04 -8.81 -17.20
N ASP A 224 6.84 -9.50 -18.32
CA ASP A 224 7.81 -10.45 -18.85
C ASP A 224 9.11 -9.72 -19.18
N PRO A 225 10.27 -10.10 -18.60
CA PRO A 225 11.53 -9.41 -18.83
C PRO A 225 12.03 -9.51 -20.27
N VAL A 226 11.48 -10.41 -21.09
CA VAL A 226 11.87 -10.55 -22.50
C VAL A 226 10.95 -9.79 -23.44
N SER A 227 9.63 -9.93 -23.34
CA SER A 227 8.70 -9.20 -24.21
C SER A 227 8.39 -7.77 -23.71
N GLY A 228 8.57 -7.51 -22.41
CA GLY A 228 8.07 -6.31 -21.75
C GLY A 228 6.55 -6.26 -21.58
N SER A 229 5.82 -7.34 -21.94
CA SER A 229 4.37 -7.42 -21.80
C SER A 229 3.97 -7.73 -20.36
N PHE A 230 2.88 -7.14 -19.89
CA PHE A 230 2.31 -7.48 -18.59
C PHE A 230 1.95 -8.99 -18.52
N LEU A 231 2.15 -9.58 -17.35
CA LEU A 231 1.96 -11.02 -17.08
C LEU A 231 0.46 -11.41 -16.96
N GLU A 232 -0.37 -10.94 -17.88
CA GLU A 232 -1.82 -11.25 -17.97
C GLU A 232 -2.09 -12.73 -18.31
N ASP A 233 -1.07 -13.44 -18.79
CA ASP A 233 -1.08 -14.86 -19.14
C ASP A 233 -0.28 -15.74 -18.15
N ALA A 234 0.09 -15.21 -16.98
CA ALA A 234 0.95 -15.90 -16.02
C ALA A 234 0.50 -17.34 -15.70
N MET A 235 1.42 -18.29 -15.82
CA MET A 235 1.26 -19.70 -15.48
C MET A 235 2.29 -20.10 -14.43
N LEU A 236 1.84 -20.82 -13.41
CA LEU A 236 2.64 -21.47 -12.38
C LEU A 236 3.14 -22.81 -12.94
N VAL A 237 4.46 -23.02 -12.87
CA VAL A 237 5.12 -24.28 -13.25
C VAL A 237 5.30 -25.18 -12.02
N SER A 238 5.63 -26.46 -12.24
CA SER A 238 5.76 -27.48 -11.17
C SER A 238 6.74 -27.09 -10.04
N CYS A 239 7.76 -26.28 -10.33
CA CYS A 239 8.69 -25.78 -9.31
C CYS A 239 8.19 -24.56 -8.52
N GLY A 240 6.96 -24.10 -8.76
CA GLY A 240 6.32 -22.98 -8.06
C GLY A 240 6.65 -21.59 -8.60
N HIS A 241 7.45 -21.46 -9.65
CA HIS A 241 7.70 -20.18 -10.31
C HIS A 241 6.57 -19.83 -11.29
N SER A 242 6.32 -18.53 -11.49
CA SER A 242 5.33 -18.06 -12.46
C SER A 242 6.00 -17.39 -13.64
N PHE A 243 5.54 -17.72 -14.84
CA PHE A 243 6.02 -17.14 -16.09
C PHE A 243 4.84 -16.71 -16.95
N GLY A 244 5.01 -15.63 -17.70
CA GLY A 244 4.09 -15.18 -18.75
C GLY A 244 4.87 -14.78 -19.99
N GLY A 245 4.17 -14.47 -21.07
CA GLY A 245 4.76 -13.97 -22.32
C GLY A 245 5.83 -14.90 -22.92
N LEU A 246 6.94 -14.32 -23.35
CA LEU A 246 8.02 -15.04 -24.03
C LEU A 246 8.84 -15.89 -23.06
N MET A 247 8.93 -15.51 -21.78
CA MET A 247 9.53 -16.38 -20.77
C MET A 247 8.75 -17.66 -20.55
N LEU A 248 7.42 -17.60 -20.51
CA LEU A 248 6.60 -18.80 -20.41
C LEU A 248 6.83 -19.73 -21.61
N ARG A 249 6.83 -19.17 -22.83
CA ARG A 249 7.10 -19.93 -24.04
C ARG A 249 8.47 -20.61 -24.00
N ARG A 250 9.53 -19.87 -23.62
CA ARG A 250 10.88 -20.43 -23.47
C ARG A 250 10.90 -21.58 -22.47
N VAL A 251 10.25 -21.41 -21.32
CA VAL A 251 10.20 -22.41 -20.25
C VAL A 251 9.50 -23.70 -20.69
N ILE A 252 8.44 -23.58 -21.50
CA ILE A 252 7.75 -24.73 -22.11
C ILE A 252 8.66 -25.41 -23.15
N GLU A 253 9.28 -24.64 -24.03
CA GLU A 253 10.17 -25.15 -25.09
C GLU A 253 11.40 -25.88 -24.53
N THR A 254 12.00 -25.37 -23.46
CA THR A 254 13.17 -25.99 -22.81
C THR A 254 12.78 -27.07 -21.79
N SER A 255 11.50 -27.17 -21.41
CA SER A 255 11.02 -27.99 -20.29
C SER A 255 11.81 -27.75 -18.99
N ARG A 256 12.33 -26.54 -18.81
CA ARG A 256 13.20 -26.16 -17.68
C ARG A 256 12.92 -24.75 -17.20
N CYS A 257 12.85 -24.60 -15.88
CA CYS A 257 12.67 -23.31 -15.23
C CYS A 257 13.89 -22.41 -15.48
N THR A 258 13.69 -21.19 -15.97
CA THR A 258 14.79 -20.24 -16.21
C THR A 258 15.34 -19.60 -14.93
N LEU A 259 14.63 -19.73 -13.81
CA LEU A 259 15.03 -19.16 -12.51
C LEU A 259 15.80 -20.16 -11.65
N CYS A 260 15.33 -21.40 -11.56
CA CYS A 260 15.92 -22.43 -10.71
C CYS A 260 16.46 -23.65 -11.46
N CYS A 261 16.39 -23.66 -12.80
CA CYS A 261 16.89 -24.73 -13.66
C CYS A 261 16.23 -26.11 -13.45
N ALA A 262 15.19 -26.22 -12.63
CA ALA A 262 14.41 -27.44 -12.41
C ALA A 262 13.66 -27.87 -13.68
N GLU A 263 13.51 -29.18 -13.87
CA GLU A 263 12.69 -29.74 -14.95
C GLU A 263 11.21 -29.46 -14.69
N ILE A 264 10.47 -29.16 -15.76
CA ILE A 264 9.06 -28.80 -15.68
C ILE A 264 8.23 -29.80 -16.46
N GLU A 265 7.18 -30.27 -15.81
CA GLU A 265 6.16 -31.10 -16.43
C GLU A 265 5.13 -30.19 -17.13
N THR A 266 5.25 -30.08 -18.46
CA THR A 266 4.47 -29.14 -19.28
C THR A 266 2.96 -29.39 -19.26
N GLY A 267 2.52 -30.59 -18.86
CA GLY A 267 1.11 -30.93 -18.67
C GLY A 267 0.48 -30.40 -17.37
N SER A 268 1.29 -29.89 -16.42
CA SER A 268 0.84 -29.49 -15.08
C SER A 268 0.81 -27.96 -14.88
N LEU A 269 0.72 -27.16 -15.95
CA LEU A 269 0.71 -25.70 -15.82
C LEU A 269 -0.60 -25.21 -15.20
N VAL A 270 -0.51 -24.50 -14.08
CA VAL A 270 -1.67 -23.95 -13.36
C VAL A 270 -1.73 -22.44 -13.60
N PRO A 271 -2.86 -21.84 -13.99
CA PRO A 271 -2.95 -20.39 -14.15
C PRO A 271 -2.76 -19.65 -12.82
N ASN A 272 -1.86 -18.66 -12.79
CA ASN A 272 -1.68 -17.79 -11.63
C ASN A 272 -2.66 -16.61 -11.70
N LEU A 273 -3.90 -16.83 -11.28
CA LEU A 273 -4.98 -15.85 -11.36
C LEU A 273 -4.68 -14.54 -10.59
N ALA A 274 -3.94 -14.63 -9.47
CA ALA A 274 -3.58 -13.47 -8.67
C ALA A 274 -2.59 -12.57 -9.41
N LEU A 275 -1.53 -13.16 -9.99
CA LEU A 275 -0.53 -12.41 -10.75
C LEU A 275 -1.14 -11.79 -12.01
N ARG A 276 -2.02 -12.53 -12.71
CA ARG A 276 -2.76 -12.01 -13.86
C ARG A 276 -3.64 -10.82 -13.50
N ALA A 277 -4.38 -10.89 -12.39
CA ALA A 277 -5.22 -9.81 -11.91
C ALA A 277 -4.39 -8.56 -11.54
N ALA A 278 -3.25 -8.74 -10.86
CA ALA A 278 -2.34 -7.66 -10.52
C ALA A 278 -1.75 -6.99 -11.76
N ALA A 279 -1.28 -7.78 -12.73
CA ALA A 279 -0.74 -7.27 -13.99
C ALA A 279 -1.79 -6.50 -14.81
N ALA A 280 -3.02 -7.02 -14.89
CA ALA A 280 -4.13 -6.36 -15.56
C ALA A 280 -4.52 -5.03 -14.89
N ALA A 281 -4.54 -4.97 -13.55
CA ALA A 281 -4.87 -3.76 -12.80
C ALA A 281 -3.85 -2.64 -13.08
N VAL A 282 -2.55 -2.94 -13.01
CA VAL A 282 -1.49 -1.95 -13.29
C VAL A 282 -1.51 -1.49 -14.75
N LYS A 283 -1.73 -2.41 -15.70
CA LYS A 283 -1.91 -2.07 -17.11
C LYS A 283 -3.08 -1.11 -17.32
N HIS A 284 -4.24 -1.40 -16.72
CA HIS A 284 -5.41 -0.53 -16.81
C HIS A 284 -5.16 0.86 -16.24
N GLU A 285 -4.43 0.95 -15.14
CA GLU A 285 -4.07 2.24 -14.56
C GLU A 285 -3.12 3.03 -15.46
N ASP A 286 -2.10 2.38 -16.04
CA ASP A 286 -1.17 2.99 -16.98
C ASP A 286 -1.88 3.47 -18.26
N ASP A 287 -2.79 2.67 -18.81
CA ASP A 287 -3.60 3.06 -19.96
C ASP A 287 -4.46 4.30 -19.62
N ARG A 288 -5.12 4.32 -18.45
CA ARG A 288 -5.89 5.50 -17.99
C ARG A 288 -5.01 6.75 -17.86
N ARG A 289 -3.80 6.61 -17.31
CA ARG A 289 -2.83 7.72 -17.21
C ARG A 289 -2.40 8.21 -18.60
N LEU A 290 -2.14 7.32 -19.54
CA LEU A 290 -1.79 7.66 -20.92
C LEU A 290 -2.93 8.39 -21.64
N PHE A 291 -4.17 7.90 -21.52
CA PHE A 291 -5.35 8.57 -22.08
C PHE A 291 -5.58 9.95 -21.44
N HIS A 292 -5.46 10.07 -20.12
CA HIS A 292 -5.59 11.36 -19.44
C HIS A 292 -4.54 12.35 -19.95
N ASN A 293 -3.26 11.94 -20.02
CA ASN A 293 -2.19 12.79 -20.52
C ASN A 293 -2.37 13.17 -22.00
N ALA A 294 -2.89 12.27 -22.84
CA ALA A 294 -3.22 12.56 -24.23
C ALA A 294 -4.34 13.60 -24.36
N THR A 295 -5.39 13.50 -23.54
CA THR A 295 -6.49 14.49 -23.53
C THR A 295 -6.03 15.86 -23.05
N VAL A 296 -5.16 15.92 -22.04
CA VAL A 296 -4.55 17.17 -21.55
C VAL A 296 -3.68 17.82 -22.63
N ARG A 297 -2.85 17.03 -23.33
CA ARG A 297 -2.03 17.53 -24.46
C ARG A 297 -2.89 18.03 -25.63
N LYS A 298 -4.01 17.35 -25.93
CA LYS A 298 -4.95 17.78 -26.98
C LYS A 298 -5.59 19.13 -26.64
N ARG A 299 -6.08 19.33 -25.41
CA ARG A 299 -6.62 20.63 -24.97
C ARG A 299 -5.57 21.74 -25.00
N ARG A 300 -4.32 21.45 -24.61
CA ARG A 300 -3.22 22.43 -24.68
C ARG A 300 -2.93 22.86 -26.12
N LYS A 301 -2.98 21.92 -27.08
CA LYS A 301 -2.79 22.21 -28.51
C LYS A 301 -3.94 23.04 -29.08
N GLU A 302 -5.19 22.69 -28.75
CA GLU A 302 -6.38 23.46 -29.17
C GLU A 302 -6.38 24.90 -28.63
N LEU A 303 -5.91 25.12 -27.39
CA LEU A 303 -5.75 26.45 -26.80
C LEU A 303 -4.63 27.26 -27.48
N VAL A 304 -3.55 26.62 -27.91
CA VAL A 304 -2.45 27.27 -28.64
C VAL A 304 -2.89 27.68 -30.05
N ASP A 305 -3.65 26.83 -30.74
CA ASP A 305 -4.18 27.12 -32.08
C ASP A 305 -5.21 28.26 -32.05
N GLN A 306 -6.05 28.33 -31.01
CA GLN A 306 -6.99 29.45 -30.82
C GLN A 306 -6.29 30.78 -30.51
N MET A 307 -5.13 30.75 -29.85
CA MET A 307 -4.34 31.96 -29.54
C MET A 307 -3.55 32.47 -30.77
N ALA A 308 -3.16 31.57 -31.68
CA ALA A 308 -2.43 31.92 -32.91
C ALA A 308 -3.30 32.67 -33.94
N SER A 309 -4.62 32.41 -33.94
CA SER A 309 -5.55 33.02 -34.91
C SER A 309 -6.03 34.44 -34.53
N ARG A 310 -5.59 35.00 -33.40
CA ARG A 310 -6.00 36.35 -32.90
C ARG A 310 -4.84 37.34 -32.82
N ARG A 311 -4.12 37.59 -33.93
CA ARG A 311 -3.23 38.76 -34.03
C ARG A 311 -3.77 39.76 -35.07
N PRO A 312 -4.21 40.96 -34.67
CA PRO A 312 -4.09 42.14 -35.50
C PRO A 312 -2.85 42.94 -35.10
N ASN A 313 -2.13 43.32 -36.16
CA ASN A 313 -1.00 44.24 -36.30
C ASN A 313 -0.80 45.28 -35.17
N LYS A 314 0.42 45.37 -34.60
CA LYS A 314 0.87 46.55 -33.88
C LYS A 314 2.38 46.74 -34.03
N GLU A 315 2.74 47.90 -34.57
CA GLU A 315 4.10 48.43 -34.72
C GLU A 315 4.74 48.70 -33.33
N ASN A 316 6.06 48.52 -33.28
CA ASN A 316 6.90 48.45 -32.08
C ASN A 316 7.28 49.81 -31.46
N GLY A 317 7.68 49.73 -30.19
CA GLY A 317 8.43 50.73 -29.40
C GLY A 317 8.30 50.39 -27.91
N ASP A 318 8.77 49.23 -27.47
CA ASP A 318 10.10 48.97 -26.87
C ASP A 318 10.21 49.39 -25.39
N ILE A 319 10.29 48.39 -24.49
CA ILE A 319 11.35 48.16 -23.48
C ILE A 319 10.92 47.03 -22.52
N GLY A 320 11.82 46.03 -22.42
CA GLY A 320 12.08 44.97 -21.41
C GLY A 320 11.00 44.57 -20.40
N ASP A 321 10.56 43.30 -20.42
CA ASP A 321 11.19 42.13 -19.76
C ASP A 321 10.58 41.89 -18.37
N ASP A 322 9.63 40.96 -18.26
CA ASP A 322 9.90 39.61 -17.76
C ASP A 322 8.58 38.82 -17.66
N GLY A 323 8.62 37.59 -18.15
CA GLY A 323 7.45 36.74 -18.37
C GLY A 323 7.04 35.99 -17.11
N ILE A 324 6.04 36.51 -16.38
CA ILE A 324 5.25 35.71 -15.45
C ILE A 324 3.78 35.89 -15.79
N ARG A 325 3.20 34.93 -16.54
CA ARG A 325 1.74 34.82 -16.68
C ARG A 325 1.15 34.29 -15.36
N GLY A 326 1.16 35.16 -14.35
CA GLY A 326 0.38 35.00 -13.13
C GLY A 326 -1.09 35.32 -13.39
N VAL A 327 -1.98 34.76 -12.59
CA VAL A 327 -3.41 35.11 -12.58
C VAL A 327 -3.52 36.62 -12.32
N GLN A 328 -3.91 37.39 -13.35
CA GLN A 328 -4.10 38.83 -13.21
C GLN A 328 -5.46 39.07 -12.57
N TYR A 329 -5.45 39.38 -11.26
CA TYR A 329 -6.66 39.76 -10.54
C TYR A 329 -7.17 41.13 -11.01
N PRO A 330 -8.50 41.33 -11.06
CA PRO A 330 -9.10 42.57 -11.57
C PRO A 330 -8.88 43.78 -10.65
N PHE A 331 -8.37 43.59 -9.43
CA PHE A 331 -8.13 44.64 -8.45
C PHE A 331 -6.73 44.51 -7.85
N SER A 332 -6.10 45.63 -7.53
CA SER A 332 -4.77 45.69 -6.92
C SER A 332 -4.84 45.78 -5.40
N VAL A 333 -3.80 45.32 -4.69
CA VAL A 333 -3.68 45.56 -3.24
C VAL A 333 -3.64 47.07 -2.99
N ASN A 334 -4.35 47.52 -1.95
CA ASN A 334 -4.65 48.91 -1.59
C ASN A 334 -5.65 49.65 -2.50
N GLU A 335 -6.28 48.96 -3.46
CA GLU A 335 -7.37 49.55 -4.24
C GLU A 335 -8.67 49.62 -3.42
N LYS A 336 -9.40 50.74 -3.55
CA LYS A 336 -10.73 50.91 -2.96
C LYS A 336 -11.79 50.36 -3.91
N VAL A 337 -12.56 49.38 -3.45
CA VAL A 337 -13.61 48.72 -4.21
C VAL A 337 -14.95 48.80 -3.50
N VAL A 338 -16.06 48.76 -4.24
CA VAL A 338 -17.42 48.70 -3.68
C VAL A 338 -17.91 47.25 -3.72
N ILE A 339 -18.37 46.73 -2.58
CA ILE A 339 -18.87 45.36 -2.48
C ILE A 339 -20.26 45.29 -3.14
N LYS A 340 -20.35 44.75 -4.36
CA LYS A 340 -21.64 44.55 -5.06
C LYS A 340 -22.46 43.37 -4.54
N GLY A 341 -21.81 42.41 -3.86
CA GLY A 341 -22.44 41.23 -3.26
C GLY A 341 -22.83 40.11 -4.23
N ASN A 342 -22.94 38.90 -3.71
CA ASN A 342 -23.57 37.75 -4.36
C ASN A 342 -24.48 37.03 -3.34
N ARG A 343 -25.09 35.88 -3.72
CA ARG A 343 -26.03 35.13 -2.88
C ARG A 343 -25.47 34.65 -1.52
N ARG A 344 -24.14 34.71 -1.33
CA ARG A 344 -23.43 34.34 -0.09
C ARG A 344 -22.89 35.55 0.67
N THR A 345 -23.01 36.76 0.14
CA THR A 345 -22.53 37.99 0.80
C THR A 345 -23.57 38.47 1.82
N PRO A 346 -23.21 38.65 3.10
CA PRO A 346 -24.12 39.23 4.08
C PRO A 346 -24.55 40.66 3.67
N GLU A 347 -25.85 40.94 3.73
CA GLU A 347 -26.43 42.20 3.23
C GLU A 347 -25.79 43.46 3.81
N LYS A 348 -25.36 43.42 5.08
CA LYS A 348 -24.67 44.53 5.76
C LYS A 348 -23.39 45.01 5.08
N PHE A 349 -22.79 44.20 4.22
CA PHE A 349 -21.57 44.54 3.48
C PHE A 349 -21.84 45.01 2.05
N VAL A 350 -23.03 44.78 1.51
CA VAL A 350 -23.36 45.19 0.13
C VAL A 350 -23.48 46.71 0.04
N GLY A 351 -22.85 47.30 -0.96
CA GLY A 351 -22.79 48.75 -1.18
C GLY A 351 -21.77 49.49 -0.31
N LYS A 352 -20.99 48.80 0.53
CA LYS A 352 -19.91 49.41 1.32
C LYS A 352 -18.60 49.42 0.55
N GLU A 353 -17.78 50.44 0.81
CA GLU A 353 -16.40 50.52 0.32
C GLU A 353 -15.50 49.61 1.16
N ALA A 354 -14.58 48.92 0.49
CA ALA A 354 -13.55 48.09 1.09
C ALA A 354 -12.20 48.38 0.43
N VAL A 355 -11.12 48.12 1.16
CA VAL A 355 -9.75 48.22 0.65
C VAL A 355 -9.19 46.80 0.52
N ILE A 356 -8.66 46.46 -0.65
CA ILE A 356 -8.00 45.16 -0.85
C ILE A 356 -6.71 45.12 -0.03
N THR A 357 -6.60 44.20 0.93
CA THR A 357 -5.41 44.12 1.81
C THR A 357 -4.45 43.00 1.42
N SER A 358 -4.94 41.96 0.73
CA SER A 358 -4.12 40.82 0.29
C SER A 358 -4.75 40.12 -0.92
N GLN A 359 -3.96 39.37 -1.70
CA GLN A 359 -4.44 38.52 -2.78
C GLN A 359 -4.06 37.06 -2.49
N CYS A 360 -5.04 36.16 -2.52
CA CYS A 360 -4.85 34.73 -2.25
C CYS A 360 -5.23 33.90 -3.48
N LEU A 361 -4.74 32.66 -3.59
CA LEU A 361 -4.98 31.76 -4.73
C LEU A 361 -6.48 31.48 -5.03
N ASN A 362 -7.39 31.79 -4.11
CA ASN A 362 -8.83 31.56 -4.23
C ASN A 362 -9.68 32.86 -4.22
N GLY A 363 -9.07 34.06 -4.29
CA GLY A 363 -9.78 35.36 -4.26
C GLY A 363 -9.09 36.48 -3.48
N TRP A 364 -9.80 37.60 -3.30
CA TRP A 364 -9.40 38.77 -2.50
C TRP A 364 -10.01 38.78 -1.10
#